data_AF-A0A380EEB1-F1
#
_entry.id   AF-A0A380EEB1-F1
#
_cell.length_a   1.000
_cell.length_b   1.000
_cell.length_c   1.000
_cell.angle_alpha   90.00
_cell.angle_beta   90.00
_cell.angle_gamma   90.00
#
_symmetry.space_group_name_H-M   'P 1'
#
loop_
_entity.id
_entity.type
_entity.pdbx_description
1 polymer ?
#
loop_
_entity_poly.entity_id
_entity_poly.type
_entity_poly.pdbx_seq_one_letter_code
_entity_poly.pdbx_strand_id
1 'polypeptide(L)'
;MADLLNVLKDKLSGKNVKIVLPEGEDERVLTAATQLQATDYVTPIVLGDETKVQSLAQKLDLDISNIELINPATSELKAELVQSFVERRKGKATEEQAQELLNNVNYFGTMLFMLVKQMV
;
A
#
# COMPACT_ATOMS: atom_id res chain seq x y z
N MET A 1 -14.19 -7.97 -21.98
CA MET A 1 -13.35 -7.67 -20.79
C MET A 1 -13.10 -6.17 -20.64
N ALA A 2 -12.67 -5.47 -21.71
CA ALA A 2 -12.48 -4.02 -21.68
C ALA A 2 -13.75 -3.25 -21.27
N ASP A 3 -14.93 -3.67 -21.73
CA ASP A 3 -16.20 -2.99 -21.38
C ASP A 3 -16.54 -3.07 -19.89
N LEU A 4 -16.20 -4.18 -19.23
CA LEU A 4 -16.38 -4.32 -17.78
C LEU A 4 -15.47 -3.37 -17.02
N LEU A 5 -14.21 -3.22 -17.46
CA LEU A 5 -13.26 -2.31 -16.83
C LEU A 5 -13.71 -0.85 -16.98
N ASN A 6 -14.29 -0.48 -18.11
CA ASN A 6 -14.82 0.88 -18.31
C ASN A 6 -15.95 1.18 -17.31
N VAL A 7 -16.90 0.24 -17.13
CA VAL A 7 -17.97 0.38 -16.13
C VAL A 7 -17.41 0.57 -14.70
N LEU A 8 -16.32 -0.12 -14.36
CA LEU A 8 -15.67 0.04 -13.05
C LEU A 8 -14.97 1.40 -12.92
N LYS A 9 -14.24 1.82 -13.96
CA LYS A 9 -13.54 3.12 -13.99
C LYS A 9 -14.53 4.28 -13.83
N ASP A 10 -15.65 4.26 -14.54
CA ASP A 10 -16.69 5.29 -14.44
C ASP A 10 -17.27 5.39 -13.03
N LYS A 11 -17.39 4.26 -12.33
CA LYS A 11 -17.86 4.24 -10.94
C LYS A 11 -16.83 4.74 -9.92
N LEU A 12 -15.55 4.75 -10.28
CA LEU A 12 -14.44 5.07 -9.38
C LEU A 12 -13.86 6.47 -9.63
N SER A 13 -14.00 7.00 -10.84
CA SER A 13 -13.57 8.36 -11.19
C SER A 13 -14.06 9.40 -10.18
N GLY A 14 -13.15 10.26 -9.72
CA GLY A 14 -13.41 11.32 -8.76
C GLY A 14 -13.63 10.86 -7.30
N LYS A 15 -13.58 9.56 -7.01
CA LYS A 15 -13.75 9.05 -5.63
C LYS A 15 -12.46 8.93 -4.85
N ASN A 16 -11.30 9.16 -5.49
CA ASN A 16 -9.98 9.08 -4.87
C ASN A 16 -9.76 7.77 -4.09
N VAL A 17 -10.16 6.64 -4.70
CA VAL A 17 -10.04 5.33 -4.04
C VAL A 17 -8.57 4.96 -3.91
N LYS A 18 -8.11 4.76 -2.68
CA LYS A 18 -6.74 4.33 -2.39
C LYS A 18 -6.62 2.81 -2.39
N ILE A 19 -5.60 2.26 -3.04
CA ILE A 19 -5.29 0.82 -3.01
C ILE A 19 -3.85 0.63 -2.57
N VAL A 20 -3.66 -0.22 -1.56
CA VAL A 20 -2.32 -0.60 -1.08
C VAL A 20 -1.78 -1.75 -1.93
N LEU A 21 -0.55 -1.60 -2.40
CA LEU A 21 0.21 -2.56 -3.20
C LEU A 21 1.45 -2.99 -2.41
N PRO A 22 1.39 -4.11 -1.66
CA PRO A 22 2.47 -4.51 -0.74
C PRO A 22 3.79 -4.89 -1.42
N GLU A 23 3.74 -5.32 -2.67
CA GLU A 23 4.85 -5.93 -3.40
C GLU A 23 5.60 -4.89 -4.26
N GLY A 24 6.00 -3.75 -3.68
CA GLY A 24 6.62 -2.65 -4.44
C GLY A 24 7.96 -2.98 -5.10
N GLU A 25 8.63 -4.04 -4.64
CA GLU A 25 9.87 -4.57 -5.23
C GLU A 25 9.61 -5.55 -6.39
N ASP A 26 8.35 -5.84 -6.75
CA ASP A 26 7.97 -6.61 -7.95
C ASP A 26 7.76 -5.68 -9.15
N GLU A 27 8.43 -5.99 -10.27
CA GLU A 27 8.39 -5.22 -11.51
C GLU A 27 6.95 -5.01 -12.04
N ARG A 28 6.11 -6.04 -11.96
CA ARG A 28 4.73 -5.98 -12.50
C ARG A 28 3.87 -5.07 -11.63
N VAL A 29 4.05 -5.15 -10.31
CA VAL A 29 3.30 -4.34 -9.35
C VAL A 29 3.69 -2.88 -9.45
N LEU A 30 5.00 -2.59 -9.53
CA LEU A 30 5.48 -1.22 -9.67
C LEU A 30 5.06 -0.59 -11.01
N THR A 31 5.09 -1.37 -12.10
CA THR A 31 4.59 -0.93 -13.41
C THR A 31 3.08 -0.68 -13.39
N ALA A 32 2.30 -1.54 -12.71
CA ALA A 32 0.86 -1.32 -12.57
C ALA A 32 0.57 -0.07 -11.70
N ALA A 33 1.37 0.18 -10.67
CA ALA A 33 1.22 1.35 -9.82
C ALA A 33 1.40 2.65 -10.62
N THR A 34 2.41 2.76 -11.48
CA THR A 34 2.58 3.96 -12.32
C THR A 34 1.44 4.16 -13.32
N GLN A 35 0.91 3.08 -13.90
CA GLN A 35 -0.26 3.15 -14.77
C GLN A 35 -1.51 3.62 -14.02
N LEU A 36 -1.72 3.18 -12.78
CA LEU A 36 -2.84 3.64 -11.93
C LEU A 36 -2.65 5.10 -11.52
N GLN A 37 -1.44 5.51 -11.15
CA GLN A 37 -1.11 6.89 -10.77
C GLN A 37 -1.38 7.91 -11.88
N ALA A 38 -1.28 7.49 -13.15
CA ALA A 38 -1.61 8.32 -14.31
C ALA A 38 -3.13 8.51 -14.53
N THR A 39 -3.96 7.98 -13.64
CA THR A 39 -5.42 7.97 -13.76
C THR A 39 -6.08 8.70 -12.58
N ASP A 40 -7.36 8.99 -12.69
CA ASP A 40 -8.16 9.70 -11.67
C ASP A 40 -9.01 8.77 -10.79
N TYR A 41 -9.04 7.48 -11.09
CA TYR A 41 -9.96 6.53 -10.44
C TYR A 41 -9.35 5.73 -9.29
N VAL A 42 -8.03 5.54 -9.28
CA VAL A 42 -7.33 4.82 -8.19
C VAL A 42 -6.01 5.50 -7.87
N THR A 43 -5.76 5.73 -6.59
CA THR A 43 -4.48 6.21 -6.07
C THR A 43 -3.71 5.03 -5.45
N PRO A 44 -2.58 4.61 -6.02
CA PRO A 44 -1.77 3.54 -5.46
C PRO A 44 -0.97 4.02 -4.25
N ILE A 45 -0.89 3.19 -3.21
CA ILE A 45 0.09 3.29 -2.13
C ILE A 45 0.99 2.07 -2.24
N VAL A 46 2.27 2.26 -2.49
CA VAL A 46 3.23 1.17 -2.64
C VAL A 46 3.97 0.93 -1.33
N LEU A 47 4.15 -0.33 -0.95
CA LEU A 47 4.98 -0.69 0.20
C LEU A 47 6.31 -1.31 -0.26
N GLY A 48 7.38 -0.98 0.45
CA GLY A 48 8.70 -1.56 0.19
C GLY A 48 9.82 -0.70 0.76
N ASP A 49 11.06 -1.20 0.65
CA ASP A 49 12.25 -0.41 0.95
C ASP A 49 12.42 0.70 -0.10
N GLU A 50 12.53 1.95 0.34
CA GLU A 50 12.54 3.11 -0.56
C GLU A 50 13.69 3.05 -1.56
N THR A 51 14.87 2.63 -1.11
CA THR A 51 16.07 2.58 -1.95
C THR A 51 15.91 1.52 -3.03
N LYS A 52 15.39 0.33 -2.67
CA LYS A 52 15.18 -0.76 -3.62
C LYS A 52 14.09 -0.44 -4.64
N VAL A 53 12.96 0.11 -4.20
CA VAL A 53 11.85 0.49 -5.09
C VAL A 53 12.29 1.60 -6.06
N GLN A 54 13.02 2.61 -5.58
CA GLN A 54 13.60 3.65 -6.45
C GLN A 54 14.59 3.08 -7.46
N SER A 55 15.45 2.16 -7.03
CA SER A 55 16.42 1.49 -7.91
C SER A 55 15.72 0.67 -9.00
N LEU A 56 14.64 -0.02 -8.65
CA LEU A 56 13.81 -0.77 -9.59
C LEU A 56 13.09 0.17 -10.58
N ALA A 57 12.51 1.27 -10.09
CA ALA A 57 11.87 2.27 -10.94
C ALA A 57 12.85 2.85 -11.97
N GLN A 58 14.07 3.21 -11.54
CA GLN A 58 15.12 3.69 -12.44
C GLN A 58 15.51 2.66 -13.49
N LYS A 59 15.67 1.38 -13.09
CA LYS A 59 15.98 0.28 -14.03
C LYS A 59 14.90 0.10 -15.10
N LEU A 60 13.64 0.35 -14.76
CA LEU A 60 12.47 0.17 -15.62
C LEU A 60 12.02 1.45 -16.35
N ASP A 61 12.74 2.56 -16.16
CA ASP A 61 12.38 3.90 -16.68
C ASP A 61 10.96 4.34 -16.26
N LEU A 62 10.63 4.12 -14.99
CA LEU A 62 9.34 4.44 -14.38
C LEU A 62 9.43 5.68 -13.50
N ASP A 63 8.52 6.65 -13.69
CA ASP A 63 8.35 7.78 -12.77
C ASP A 63 7.41 7.40 -11.61
N ILE A 64 7.97 7.35 -10.42
CA ILE A 64 7.25 7.07 -9.16
C ILE A 64 7.20 8.28 -8.22
N SER A 65 7.61 9.47 -8.68
CA SER A 65 7.72 10.68 -7.84
C SER A 65 6.40 11.11 -7.20
N ASN A 66 5.27 10.78 -7.84
CA ASN A 66 3.93 11.09 -7.36
C ASN A 66 3.22 9.90 -6.69
N ILE A 67 3.90 8.77 -6.48
CA ILE A 67 3.35 7.60 -5.79
C ILE A 67 3.70 7.68 -4.31
N GLU A 68 2.70 7.48 -3.45
CA GLU A 68 2.92 7.34 -2.01
C GLU A 68 3.65 6.02 -1.73
N LEU A 69 4.90 6.11 -1.28
CA LEU A 69 5.77 4.98 -0.96
C LEU A 69 5.98 4.91 0.55
N ILE A 70 5.66 3.77 1.16
CA ILE A 70 5.77 3.56 2.61
C ILE A 70 6.64 2.34 2.89
N ASN A 71 7.70 2.53 3.67
CA ASN A 71 8.47 1.42 4.22
C ASN A 71 7.92 0.99 5.59
N PRO A 72 7.42 -0.26 5.74
CA PRO A 72 6.90 -0.75 7.01
C PRO A 72 7.89 -0.69 8.17
N ALA A 73 9.19 -0.76 7.90
CA ALA A 73 10.21 -0.77 8.93
C ALA A 73 10.37 0.60 9.60
N THR A 74 10.25 1.69 8.84
CA THR A 74 10.55 3.07 9.23
C THR A 74 9.33 3.98 9.30
N SER A 75 8.16 3.52 8.85
CA SER A 75 6.93 4.31 8.84
C SER A 75 6.52 4.80 10.23
N GLU A 76 6.17 6.08 10.33
CA GLU A 76 5.60 6.69 11.54
C GLU A 76 4.27 6.05 11.94
N LEU A 77 3.52 5.49 10.97
CA LEU A 77 2.24 4.82 11.22
C LEU A 77 2.41 3.50 11.98
N LYS A 78 3.63 2.94 12.03
CA LYS A 78 3.87 1.60 12.58
C LYS A 78 3.43 1.49 14.04
N ALA A 79 3.70 2.51 14.86
CA ALA A 79 3.34 2.49 16.28
C ALA A 79 1.82 2.37 16.48
N GLU A 80 1.03 3.13 15.72
CA GLU A 80 -0.43 3.08 15.74
C GLU A 80 -0.95 1.73 15.22
N LEU A 81 -0.37 1.23 14.12
CA LEU A 81 -0.74 -0.07 13.54
C LEU A 81 -0.45 -1.24 14.48
N VAL A 82 0.65 -1.18 15.26
CA VAL A 82 0.98 -2.18 16.30
C VAL A 82 -0.09 -2.22 17.36
N GLN A 83 -0.49 -1.06 17.90
CA GLN A 83 -1.52 -0.99 18.95
C GLN A 83 -2.86 -1.55 18.43
N SER A 84 -3.29 -1.11 17.24
CA SER A 84 -4.51 -1.59 16.61
C SER A 84 -4.47 -3.11 16.33
N PHE A 85 -3.31 -3.64 15.93
CA PHE A 85 -3.13 -5.07 15.70
C PHE A 85 -3.29 -5.86 17.01
N VAL A 86 -2.62 -5.45 18.10
CA VAL A 86 -2.72 -6.11 19.40
C VAL A 86 -4.15 -6.12 19.92
N GLU A 87 -4.83 -4.98 19.88
CA GLU A 87 -6.24 -4.86 20.28
C GLU A 87 -7.12 -5.84 19.50
N ARG A 88 -6.95 -5.87 18.17
CA ARG A 88 -7.73 -6.74 17.28
C ARG A 88 -7.46 -8.22 17.51
N ARG A 89 -6.24 -8.58 17.94
CA ARG A 89 -5.86 -9.95 18.27
C ARG A 89 -6.39 -10.41 19.63
N LYS A 90 -6.97 -9.53 20.46
CA LYS A 90 -7.62 -9.87 21.74
C LYS A 90 -6.75 -10.75 22.64
N GLY A 91 -5.48 -10.37 22.80
CA GLY A 91 -4.50 -11.09 23.61
C GLY A 91 -3.82 -12.29 22.92
N LYS A 92 -4.12 -12.56 21.63
CA LYS A 92 -3.46 -13.62 20.85
C LYS A 92 -2.12 -13.21 20.21
N ALA A 93 -1.66 -12.00 20.47
CA ALA A 93 -0.36 -11.50 20.03
C ALA A 93 0.14 -10.49 21.07
N THR A 94 1.42 -10.55 21.41
CA THR A 94 2.08 -9.51 22.23
C THR A 94 2.45 -8.31 21.35
N GLU A 95 2.85 -7.21 21.99
CA GLU A 95 3.31 -6.03 21.28
C GLU A 95 4.59 -6.32 20.46
N GLU A 96 5.53 -7.09 21.01
CA GLU A 96 6.76 -7.47 20.32
C GLU A 96 6.47 -8.34 19.08
N GLN A 97 5.56 -9.30 19.21
CA GLN A 97 5.10 -10.12 18.08
C GLN A 97 4.43 -9.26 17.01
N ALA A 98 3.64 -8.25 17.41
CA ALA A 98 3.01 -7.33 16.48
C ALA A 98 4.04 -6.46 15.75
N GLN A 99 5.05 -5.94 16.45
CA GLN A 99 6.14 -5.16 15.86
C GLN A 99 6.90 -5.97 14.80
N GLU A 100 7.19 -7.24 15.07
CA GLU A 100 7.86 -8.13 14.12
C GLU A 100 6.97 -8.45 12.91
N LEU A 101 5.72 -8.84 13.13
CA LEU A 101 4.77 -9.15 12.06
C LEU A 101 4.52 -7.95 11.14
N LEU A 102 4.46 -6.75 11.69
CA LEU A 102 4.24 -5.52 10.92
C LEU A 102 5.45 -5.06 10.11
N ASN A 103 6.61 -5.71 10.22
CA ASN A 103 7.68 -5.54 9.22
C ASN A 103 7.35 -6.22 7.89
N ASN A 104 6.43 -7.20 7.89
CA ASN A 104 5.98 -7.85 6.68
C ASN A 104 4.99 -6.94 5.93
N VAL A 105 5.30 -6.64 4.66
CA VAL A 105 4.49 -5.77 3.80
C VAL A 105 3.01 -6.17 3.72
N ASN A 106 2.69 -7.47 3.76
CA ASN A 106 1.29 -7.93 3.70
C ASN A 106 0.54 -7.65 5.00
N TYR A 107 1.18 -7.87 6.15
CA TYR A 107 0.59 -7.53 7.45
C TYR A 107 0.44 -6.02 7.60
N PHE A 108 1.48 -5.26 7.24
CA PHE A 108 1.43 -3.80 7.26
C PHE A 108 0.34 -3.26 6.36
N GLY A 109 0.29 -3.69 5.09
CA GLY A 109 -0.72 -3.24 4.13
C GLY A 109 -2.14 -3.61 4.55
N THR A 110 -2.32 -4.80 5.15
CA THR A 110 -3.61 -5.23 5.70
C THR A 110 -4.04 -4.35 6.86
N MET A 111 -3.13 -3.97 7.75
CA MET A 111 -3.43 -3.07 8.87
C MET A 111 -3.64 -1.63 8.40
N LEU A 112 -2.87 -1.13 7.45
CA LEU A 112 -3.03 0.19 6.84
C LEU A 112 -4.43 0.32 6.22
N PHE A 113 -4.88 -0.70 5.47
CA PHE A 113 -6.25 -0.75 4.95
C PHE A 113 -7.31 -0.67 6.05
N MET A 114 -7.11 -1.40 7.15
CA MET A 114 -8.05 -1.40 8.27
C MET A 114 -8.10 -0.05 9.01
N LEU A 115 -6.95 0.60 9.17
CA LEU A 115 -6.85 1.92 9.81
C LEU A 115 -7.54 2.99 8.95
N VAL A 116 -7.23 3.03 7.65
CA VAL A 116 -7.85 3.97 6.70
C VAL A 116 -9.36 3.78 6.65
N LYS A 117 -9.85 2.53 6.69
CA LYS A 117 -11.30 2.24 6.72
C LYS A 117 -12.00 2.76 7.99
N GLN A 118 -11.30 2.99 9.09
CA GLN A 118 -11.90 3.60 10.28
C GLN A 118 -12.03 5.13 10.15
N MET A 119 -11.32 5.75 9.22
CA MET A 119 -11.31 7.21 9.00
C MET A 119 -12.34 7.70 7.97
N VAL A 120 -13.06 6.79 7.30
CA VAL A 120 -14.10 7.04 6.30
C VAL A 120 -15.43 6.45 6.75
#